data_AF-A0A8J4XEQ1-F1
#
_entry.id   AF-A0A8J4XEQ1-F1
#
_cell.length_a   1.000
_cell.length_b   1.000
_cell.length_c   1.000
_cell.angle_alpha   90.00
_cell.angle_beta   90.00
_cell.angle_gamma   90.00
#
_symmetry.space_group_name_H-M   'P 1'
#
loop_
_entity.id
_entity.type
_entity.pdbx_description
1 polymer ?
#
loop_
_entity_poly.entity_id
_entity_poly.type
_entity_poly.pdbx_seq_one_letter_code
_entity_poly.pdbx_strand_id
1 'polypeptide(L)'
;MGLVVVGESQVHTPQCRIQKCTTDFVSLTSHLNPSLDGFDTEFCKALRAYSGCTLRTAKSCRGNLVFHSAMLGISDLMSQRNCSKDGPTSSTHPAVSIEPCNYHSRFHHHQAAPTATGAGVPGSPEHARPNFLFCGLFGDPHLRTFKDQFQTCKVEGAWPLIDNNYLSVQVTNVPVVQGSSATATNK
;
A
#
# COMPACT_ATOMS: atom_id res chain seq x y z
N MET A 1 22.09 31.84 -27.83
CA MET A 1 22.46 30.59 -27.13
C MET A 1 21.74 30.58 -25.79
N GLY A 2 20.58 29.94 -25.69
CA GLY A 2 19.87 29.76 -24.42
C GLY A 2 20.01 28.32 -24.00
N LEU A 3 20.75 28.05 -22.92
CA LEU A 3 20.81 26.72 -22.30
C LEU A 3 19.49 26.48 -21.57
N VAL A 4 18.73 25.49 -22.01
CA VAL A 4 17.65 24.89 -21.22
C VAL A 4 18.32 23.97 -20.21
N VAL A 5 18.27 24.33 -18.93
CA VAL A 5 18.64 23.43 -17.83
C VAL A 5 17.46 22.48 -17.65
N VAL A 6 17.62 21.23 -18.10
CA VAL A 6 16.70 20.13 -17.79
C VAL A 6 16.98 19.73 -16.34
N GLY A 7 16.08 20.13 -15.43
CA GLY A 7 16.11 19.64 -14.06
C GLY A 7 15.70 18.18 -14.04
N GLU A 8 16.66 17.27 -13.84
CA GLU A 8 16.38 15.88 -13.48
C GLU A 8 15.72 15.84 -12.10
N SER A 9 14.38 15.80 -12.07
CA SER A 9 13.68 15.33 -10.88
C SER A 9 13.92 13.84 -10.75
N GLN A 10 14.91 13.46 -9.94
CA GLN A 10 15.20 12.08 -9.63
C GLN A 10 14.06 11.50 -8.79
N VAL A 11 13.08 10.89 -9.46
CA VAL A 11 12.00 10.12 -8.84
C VAL A 11 12.65 8.92 -8.17
N HIS A 12 12.90 9.00 -6.85
CA HIS A 12 13.40 7.88 -6.08
C HIS A 12 12.32 6.80 -6.02
N THR A 13 12.39 5.82 -6.91
CA THR A 13 11.51 4.67 -6.86
C THR A 13 11.85 3.87 -5.60
N PRO A 14 10.89 3.57 -4.73
CA PRO A 14 11.17 2.76 -3.55
C PRO A 14 11.65 1.38 -4.01
N GLN A 15 12.89 1.03 -3.68
CA GLN A 15 13.51 -0.24 -4.07
C GLN A 15 12.96 -1.40 -3.23
N CYS A 16 12.72 -2.55 -3.85
CA CYS A 16 12.35 -3.78 -3.16
C CYS A 16 13.40 -4.18 -2.11
N ARG A 17 13.00 -4.30 -0.84
CA ARG A 17 13.88 -4.62 0.29
C ARG A 17 13.78 -6.08 0.76
N ILE A 18 13.35 -6.99 -0.10
CA ILE A 18 13.19 -8.41 0.27
C ILE A 18 14.48 -9.02 0.83
N GLN A 19 15.64 -8.71 0.22
CA GLN A 19 16.92 -9.23 0.69
C GLN A 19 17.21 -8.83 2.14
N LYS A 20 16.89 -7.59 2.52
CA LYS A 20 17.01 -7.14 3.91
C LYS A 20 16.08 -7.94 4.83
N CYS A 21 14.82 -8.14 4.44
CA CYS A 21 13.88 -8.94 5.22
C CYS A 21 14.39 -10.38 5.44
N THR A 22 14.95 -11.01 4.40
CA THR A 22 15.52 -12.35 4.49
C THR A 22 16.75 -12.38 5.40
N THR A 23 17.67 -11.43 5.25
CA THR A 23 18.88 -11.35 6.10
C THR A 23 18.53 -11.13 7.57
N ASP A 24 17.58 -10.22 7.85
CA ASP A 24 17.12 -9.95 9.22
C ASP A 24 16.48 -11.21 9.83
N PHE A 25 15.67 -11.96 9.06
CA PHE A 25 15.09 -13.24 9.50
C PHE A 25 16.17 -14.28 9.81
N VAL A 26 17.13 -14.50 8.90
CA VAL A 26 18.23 -15.46 9.10
C VAL A 26 19.05 -15.10 10.34
N SER A 27 19.32 -13.82 10.57
CA SER A 27 20.02 -13.35 11.77
C SER A 27 19.24 -13.63 13.06
N LEU A 28 17.91 -13.53 13.03
CA LEU A 28 17.05 -13.82 14.18
C LEU A 28 16.93 -15.32 14.46
N THR A 29 17.14 -16.18 13.47
CA THR A 29 16.98 -17.63 13.63
C THR A 29 18.28 -18.41 13.73
N SER A 30 19.41 -17.87 13.29
CA SER A 30 20.70 -18.58 13.20
C SER A 30 21.23 -19.12 14.53
N HIS A 31 20.85 -18.49 15.64
CA HIS A 31 21.26 -18.87 17.00
C HIS A 31 20.22 -19.75 17.72
N LEU A 32 19.05 -19.98 17.10
CA LEU A 32 18.01 -20.80 17.70
C LEU A 32 18.36 -22.29 17.56
N ASN A 33 18.32 -23.01 18.68
CA ASN A 33 18.59 -24.44 18.73
C ASN A 33 17.26 -25.22 18.75
N PRO A 34 17.00 -26.10 17.75
CA PRO A 34 15.77 -26.90 17.69
C PRO A 34 15.55 -27.83 18.89
N SER A 35 16.62 -28.18 19.62
CA SER A 35 16.57 -29.09 20.77
C SER A 35 16.18 -28.43 22.09
N LEU A 36 15.99 -27.10 22.11
CA LEU A 36 15.63 -26.36 23.32
C LEU A 36 14.12 -26.15 23.42
N ASP A 37 13.58 -26.30 24.64
CA ASP A 37 12.22 -25.91 24.96
C ASP A 37 12.01 -24.42 24.66
N GLY A 38 10.96 -24.09 23.91
CA GLY A 38 10.64 -22.72 23.50
C GLY A 38 11.16 -22.32 22.11
N PHE A 39 11.86 -23.20 21.39
CA PHE A 39 12.31 -22.96 20.01
C PHE A 39 11.19 -22.47 19.10
N ASP A 40 10.04 -23.16 19.08
CA ASP A 40 8.91 -22.78 18.23
C ASP A 40 8.36 -21.39 18.57
N THR A 41 8.40 -21.00 19.84
CA THR A 41 7.94 -19.67 20.27
C THR A 41 8.84 -18.57 19.71
N GLU A 42 10.15 -18.72 19.84
CA GLU A 42 11.12 -17.75 19.31
C GLU A 42 11.17 -17.74 17.78
N PHE A 43 11.08 -18.92 17.16
CA PHE A 43 11.00 -19.05 15.72
C PHE A 43 9.74 -18.36 15.17
N CYS A 44 8.57 -18.56 15.80
CA CYS A 44 7.33 -17.88 15.41
C CYS A 44 7.44 -16.36 15.59
N LYS A 45 8.13 -15.84 16.61
CA LYS A 45 8.38 -14.39 16.76
C LYS A 45 9.21 -13.83 15.62
N ALA A 46 10.27 -14.54 15.21
CA ALA A 46 11.09 -14.17 14.06
C ALA A 46 10.30 -14.25 12.74
N LEU A 47 9.47 -15.28 12.58
CA LEU A 47 8.67 -15.51 11.38
C LEU A 47 7.56 -14.45 11.22
N ARG A 48 6.91 -14.02 12.32
CA ARG A 48 6.01 -12.85 12.30
C ARG A 48 6.75 -11.57 11.91
N ALA A 49 7.96 -11.36 12.43
CA ALA A 49 8.78 -10.20 12.05
C ALA A 49 9.12 -10.20 10.55
N TYR A 50 9.44 -11.37 10.00
CA TYR A 50 9.70 -11.56 8.57
C TYR A 50 8.46 -11.27 7.72
N SER A 51 7.30 -11.80 8.10
CA SER A 51 6.00 -11.50 7.48
C SER A 51 5.67 -10.01 7.49
N GLY A 52 5.85 -9.33 8.62
CA GLY A 52 5.66 -7.88 8.71
C GLY A 52 6.62 -7.11 7.78
N CYS A 53 7.88 -7.54 7.67
CA CYS A 53 8.84 -6.92 6.78
C CYS A 53 8.46 -7.07 5.30
N THR A 54 8.08 -8.28 4.87
CA THR A 54 7.66 -8.53 3.48
C THR A 54 6.43 -7.71 3.13
N LEU A 55 5.42 -7.65 4.00
CA LEU A 55 4.22 -6.84 3.78
C LEU A 55 4.54 -5.34 3.60
N ARG A 56 5.47 -4.78 4.38
CA ARG A 56 5.86 -3.37 4.25
C ARG A 56 6.54 -3.04 2.91
N THR A 57 7.28 -3.98 2.33
CA THR A 57 7.99 -3.78 1.05
C THR A 57 7.22 -4.28 -0.17
N ALA A 58 6.01 -4.84 -0.01
CA ALA A 58 5.26 -5.52 -1.06
C ALA A 58 5.06 -4.68 -2.34
N LYS A 59 4.74 -3.38 -2.20
CA LYS A 59 4.51 -2.48 -3.35
C LYS A 59 5.73 -2.37 -4.27
N SER A 60 6.91 -2.17 -3.68
CA SER A 60 8.19 -2.11 -4.40
C SER A 60 8.63 -3.45 -4.97
N CYS A 61 8.04 -4.56 -4.50
CA CYS A 61 8.45 -5.92 -4.83
C CYS A 61 7.50 -6.67 -5.78
N ARG A 62 6.53 -5.99 -6.42
CA ARG A 62 5.50 -6.61 -7.27
C ARG A 62 6.05 -7.59 -8.33
N GLY A 63 7.15 -7.24 -8.98
CA GLY A 63 7.80 -8.06 -10.02
C GLY A 63 8.99 -8.89 -9.53
N ASN A 64 9.22 -9.00 -8.21
CA ASN A 64 10.39 -9.69 -7.66
C ASN A 64 10.05 -11.14 -7.29
N LEU A 65 10.68 -12.11 -7.97
CA LEU A 65 10.44 -13.54 -7.72
C LEU A 65 10.80 -13.96 -6.30
N VAL A 66 11.91 -13.46 -5.75
CA VAL A 66 12.37 -13.80 -4.38
C VAL A 66 11.33 -13.37 -3.35
N PHE A 67 10.69 -12.22 -3.55
CA PHE A 67 9.59 -11.75 -2.70
C PHE A 67 8.40 -12.71 -2.71
N HIS A 68 7.96 -13.16 -3.90
CA HIS A 68 6.83 -14.10 -4.00
C HIS A 68 7.17 -15.47 -3.41
N SER A 69 8.38 -15.97 -3.64
CA SER A 69 8.87 -17.20 -3.01
C SER A 69 8.91 -17.09 -1.49
N ALA A 70 9.36 -15.95 -0.96
CA ALA A 70 9.38 -15.68 0.47
C ALA A 70 7.97 -15.64 1.08
N MET A 71 7.00 -15.04 0.40
CA MET A 71 5.61 -15.00 0.87
C MET A 71 5.02 -16.41 1.03
N LEU A 72 5.28 -17.28 0.05
CA LEU A 72 4.86 -18.69 0.11
C LEU A 72 5.58 -19.43 1.25
N GLY A 73 6.90 -19.29 1.35
CA GLY A 73 7.70 -19.92 2.40
C GLY A 73 7.31 -19.48 3.81
N ILE A 74 6.99 -18.19 4.01
CA ILE A 74 6.47 -17.69 5.29
C ILE A 74 5.15 -18.37 5.64
N SER A 75 4.20 -18.46 4.69
CA SER A 75 2.90 -19.09 4.93
C SER A 75 3.03 -20.57 5.29
N ASP A 76 3.91 -21.28 4.60
CA ASP A 76 4.21 -22.69 4.85
C ASP A 76 4.83 -22.90 6.24
N LEU A 77 5.89 -22.15 6.56
CA LEU A 77 6.54 -22.22 7.88
C LEU A 77 5.59 -21.87 9.03
N MET A 78 4.68 -20.89 8.84
CA MET A 78 3.68 -20.53 9.85
C MET A 78 2.72 -21.70 10.11
N SER A 79 2.31 -22.42 9.05
CA SER A 79 1.42 -23.58 9.15
C SER A 79 2.13 -24.78 9.78
N GLN A 80 3.37 -25.07 9.38
CA GLN A 80 4.12 -26.23 9.87
C GLN A 80 4.36 -26.20 11.39
N ARG A 81 4.45 -24.99 11.97
CA ARG A 81 4.73 -24.78 13.40
C ARG A 81 3.53 -24.26 14.17
N ASN A 82 2.34 -24.22 13.57
CA ASN A 82 1.11 -23.68 14.17
C ASN A 82 1.31 -22.27 14.77
N CYS A 83 2.07 -21.42 14.08
CA CYS A 83 2.32 -20.07 14.55
C CYS A 83 1.04 -19.22 14.44
N SER A 84 0.63 -18.58 15.54
CA SER A 84 -0.35 -17.49 15.48
C SER A 84 0.16 -16.34 14.63
N LYS A 85 -0.72 -15.77 13.78
CA LYS A 85 -0.44 -14.56 13.00
C LYS A 85 -0.26 -13.34 13.90
N ASP A 86 -1.01 -13.30 14.99
CA ASP A 86 -0.92 -12.26 16.02
C ASP A 86 0.06 -12.65 17.11
N GLY A 87 0.75 -11.67 17.69
CA GLY A 87 1.68 -11.88 18.79
C GLY A 87 2.92 -10.99 18.71
N PRO A 88 3.82 -11.07 19.70
CA PRO A 88 5.04 -10.28 19.72
C PRO A 88 5.91 -10.61 18.50
N THR A 89 6.55 -9.60 17.94
CA THR A 89 7.58 -9.80 16.90
C THR A 89 8.94 -9.58 17.55
N SER A 90 10.01 -10.23 17.06
CA SER A 90 11.38 -9.97 17.54
C SER A 90 11.92 -8.59 17.11
N SER A 91 11.04 -7.64 16.81
CA SER A 91 11.37 -6.32 16.31
C SER A 91 11.49 -5.30 17.45
N THR A 92 12.50 -4.44 17.35
CA THR A 92 12.61 -3.18 18.10
C THR A 92 11.68 -2.08 17.58
N HIS A 93 10.89 -2.33 16.53
CA HIS A 93 9.93 -1.36 16.03
C HIS A 93 8.60 -1.44 16.79
N PRO A 94 8.03 -0.29 17.22
CA PRO A 94 6.79 -0.27 17.98
C PRO A 94 5.68 -1.02 17.24
N ALA A 95 5.03 -1.92 17.97
CA ALA A 95 3.87 -2.67 17.50
C ALA A 95 2.78 -1.66 17.09
N VAL A 96 2.50 -1.57 15.80
CA VAL A 96 1.34 -0.83 15.31
C VAL A 96 0.13 -1.73 15.57
N SER A 97 -0.70 -1.37 16.55
CA SER A 97 -2.00 -2.02 16.76
C SER A 97 -2.78 -1.96 15.45
N ILE A 98 -3.16 -3.13 14.92
CA ILE A 98 -4.04 -3.22 13.76
C ILE A 98 -5.44 -2.84 14.23
N GLU A 99 -5.72 -1.53 14.19
CA GLU A 99 -7.07 -0.99 14.37
C GLU A 99 -7.99 -1.59 13.29
N PRO A 100 -9.19 -2.10 13.64
CA PRO A 100 -10.15 -2.57 12.66
C PRO A 100 -10.34 -1.49 11.59
N CYS A 101 -10.33 -1.90 10.31
CA CYS A 101 -10.43 -1.02 9.14
C CYS A 101 -11.82 -0.37 9.06
N ASN A 102 -12.12 0.55 9.97
CA ASN A 102 -13.26 1.43 9.88
C ASN A 102 -12.77 2.77 9.34
N TYR A 103 -13.24 3.14 8.15
CA TYR A 103 -12.86 4.40 7.50
C TYR A 103 -13.13 5.60 8.42
N HIS A 104 -14.13 5.51 9.30
CA HIS A 104 -14.48 6.55 10.24
C HIS A 104 -13.56 6.66 11.47
N SER A 105 -12.95 5.57 11.96
CA SER A 105 -12.15 5.60 13.20
C SER A 105 -10.79 6.28 13.05
N ARG A 106 -10.19 6.26 11.85
CA ARG A 106 -8.91 6.97 11.58
C ARG A 106 -8.98 8.49 11.71
N PHE A 107 -10.16 9.08 11.62
CA PHE A 107 -10.32 10.54 11.69
C PHE A 107 -10.39 11.07 13.13
N HIS A 108 -10.74 10.23 14.10
CA HIS A 108 -10.80 10.64 15.50
C HIS A 108 -9.42 10.71 16.17
N HIS A 109 -8.41 9.98 15.68
CA HIS A 109 -7.10 9.91 16.33
C HIS A 109 -6.08 10.98 15.92
N HIS A 110 -6.33 11.74 14.85
CA HIS A 110 -5.41 12.80 14.41
C HIS A 110 -5.56 14.16 15.14
N GLN A 111 -6.47 14.27 16.12
CA GLN A 111 -6.66 15.51 16.90
C GLN A 111 -6.18 15.45 18.36
N ALA A 112 -5.56 14.35 18.80
CA ALA A 112 -4.97 14.28 20.14
C ALA A 112 -3.49 14.69 20.12
N ALA A 113 -3.20 15.96 19.80
CA ALA A 113 -1.94 16.61 20.16
C ALA A 113 -2.20 17.57 21.33
N PRO A 114 -1.60 17.37 22.52
CA PRO A 114 -1.81 18.27 23.64
C PRO A 114 -0.85 19.45 23.53
N THR A 115 -1.32 20.58 23.02
CA THR A 115 -0.71 21.87 23.35
C THR A 115 -1.51 22.51 24.47
N ALA A 116 -0.98 22.38 25.69
CA ALA A 116 -1.36 23.23 26.80
C ALA A 116 -1.00 24.69 26.45
N THR A 117 -1.99 25.57 26.43
CA THR A 117 -1.97 26.95 26.96
C THR A 117 -3.36 27.55 26.72
N GLY A 118 -4.01 27.96 27.80
CA GLY A 118 -5.42 28.33 27.81
C GLY A 118 -5.72 29.73 27.28
N ALA A 119 -6.93 29.89 26.74
CA ALA A 119 -7.87 30.99 26.93
C ALA A 119 -9.08 30.73 26.01
N GLY A 120 -10.29 30.75 26.56
CA GLY A 120 -11.48 30.21 25.90
C GLY A 120 -12.03 31.03 24.73
N VAL A 121 -12.71 30.35 23.81
CA VAL A 121 -13.73 30.89 22.87
C VAL A 121 -14.75 29.76 22.58
N PRO A 122 -16.07 30.03 22.59
CA PRO A 122 -17.11 29.04 22.33
C PRO A 122 -17.27 28.77 20.83
N GLY A 123 -17.18 27.50 20.43
CA GLY A 123 -17.41 27.08 19.06
C GLY A 123 -16.86 25.68 18.86
N SER A 124 -17.73 24.67 18.94
CA SER A 124 -17.39 23.29 18.60
C SER A 124 -16.70 23.21 17.24
N PRO A 125 -15.57 22.48 17.07
CA PRO A 125 -15.11 22.13 15.75
C PRO A 125 -16.17 21.17 15.16
N GLU A 126 -16.92 21.68 14.20
CA GLU A 126 -17.72 20.86 13.31
C GLU A 126 -16.82 19.71 12.82
N HIS A 127 -17.26 18.47 13.01
CA HIS A 127 -16.50 17.29 12.65
C HIS A 127 -16.16 17.40 11.16
N ALA A 128 -14.92 17.74 10.82
CA ALA A 128 -14.48 17.94 9.45
C ALA A 128 -14.71 16.63 8.69
N ARG A 129 -15.81 16.56 7.95
CA ARG A 129 -16.16 15.39 7.15
C ARG A 129 -15.09 15.25 6.07
N PRO A 130 -14.65 14.02 5.77
CA PRO A 130 -13.68 13.82 4.70
C PRO A 130 -14.25 14.34 3.38
N ASN A 131 -13.47 15.16 2.69
CA ASN A 131 -13.80 15.63 1.34
C ASN A 131 -13.58 14.47 0.36
N PHE A 132 -14.67 13.85 -0.10
CA PHE A 132 -14.61 12.83 -1.15
C PHE A 132 -14.37 13.47 -2.51
N LEU A 133 -13.50 12.84 -3.30
CA LEU A 133 -13.28 13.19 -4.70
C LEU A 133 -13.95 12.15 -5.59
N PHE A 134 -14.52 12.60 -6.71
CA PHE A 134 -15.25 11.74 -7.65
C PHE A 134 -14.53 11.74 -9.00
N CYS A 135 -14.38 10.56 -9.59
CA CYS A 135 -13.92 10.38 -10.97
C CYS A 135 -14.92 9.47 -11.67
N GLY A 136 -15.22 9.74 -12.93
CA GLY A 136 -16.19 8.98 -13.70
C GLY A 136 -15.80 8.87 -15.16
N LEU A 137 -16.05 7.69 -15.75
CA LEU A 137 -15.86 7.40 -17.16
C LEU A 137 -17.17 6.85 -17.72
N PHE A 138 -17.68 7.44 -18.79
CA PHE A 138 -18.99 7.08 -19.36
C PHE A 138 -19.07 7.39 -20.85
N GLY A 139 -20.01 6.75 -21.55
CA GLY A 139 -20.24 6.98 -22.98
C GLY A 139 -19.00 6.69 -23.83
N ASP A 140 -18.74 7.56 -24.80
CA ASP A 140 -17.56 7.51 -25.66
C ASP A 140 -16.46 8.46 -25.16
N PRO A 141 -15.38 7.87 -24.64
CA PRO A 141 -15.12 8.02 -23.22
C PRO A 141 -15.09 9.51 -22.80
N HIS A 142 -16.18 9.92 -22.16
CA HIS A 142 -16.26 11.15 -21.40
C HIS A 142 -15.70 10.89 -20.00
N LEU A 143 -14.63 11.61 -19.67
CA LEU A 143 -13.92 11.52 -18.40
C LEU A 143 -14.25 12.75 -17.55
N ARG A 144 -14.84 12.53 -16.38
CA ARG A 144 -14.83 13.51 -15.27
C ARG A 144 -13.65 13.18 -14.36
N THR A 145 -12.67 14.08 -14.31
CA THR A 145 -11.49 13.92 -13.45
C THR A 145 -11.82 14.23 -11.98
N PHE A 146 -10.91 13.88 -11.06
CA PHE A 146 -11.00 14.26 -9.65
C PHE A 146 -11.00 15.78 -9.38
N LYS A 147 -10.64 16.59 -10.38
CA LYS A 147 -10.69 18.07 -10.33
C LYS A 147 -11.98 18.63 -10.97
N ASP A 148 -12.97 17.78 -11.19
CA ASP A 148 -14.23 18.11 -11.87
C ASP A 148 -14.07 18.67 -13.29
N GLN A 149 -12.93 18.38 -13.93
CA GLN A 149 -12.73 18.69 -15.35
C GLN A 149 -13.31 17.58 -16.22
N PHE A 150 -13.98 17.97 -17.29
CA PHE A 150 -14.56 17.07 -18.28
C PHE A 150 -13.70 17.00 -19.54
N GLN A 151 -13.42 15.80 -20.01
CA GLN A 151 -12.64 15.54 -21.21
C GLN A 151 -13.36 14.48 -22.06
N THR A 152 -13.22 14.57 -23.38
CA THR A 152 -13.62 13.51 -24.31
C THR A 152 -12.35 12.98 -24.95
N CYS A 153 -12.04 11.70 -24.75
CA CYS A 153 -10.75 11.15 -25.12
C CYS A 153 -10.90 10.12 -26.26
N LYS A 154 -9.98 10.08 -27.22
CA LYS A 154 -9.86 8.91 -28.11
C LYS A 154 -8.76 8.01 -27.57
N VAL A 155 -9.14 6.99 -26.83
CA VAL A 155 -8.22 6.03 -26.21
C VAL A 155 -8.72 4.64 -26.50
N GLU A 156 -7.94 3.90 -27.29
CA GLU A 156 -8.19 2.51 -27.65
C GLU A 156 -7.24 1.59 -26.86
N GLY A 157 -7.72 0.40 -26.51
CA GLY A 157 -6.97 -0.57 -25.72
C GLY A 157 -7.05 -0.27 -24.23
N ALA A 158 -6.12 -0.85 -23.46
CA ALA A 158 -6.14 -0.79 -22.02
C ALA A 158 -5.32 0.39 -21.47
N TRP A 159 -5.87 1.12 -20.51
CA TRP A 159 -5.23 2.29 -19.89
C TRP A 159 -5.64 2.46 -18.42
N PRO A 160 -4.75 3.05 -17.59
CA PRO A 160 -5.03 3.26 -16.17
C PRO A 160 -5.92 4.49 -15.95
N LEU A 161 -7.09 4.30 -15.35
CA LEU A 161 -7.95 5.39 -14.89
C LEU A 161 -7.54 5.89 -13.50
N ILE A 162 -7.13 4.97 -12.62
CA ILE A 162 -6.54 5.26 -11.32
C ILE A 162 -5.33 4.35 -11.16
N ASP A 163 -4.16 4.93 -10.88
CA ASP A 163 -3.00 4.18 -10.43
C ASP A 163 -2.34 4.93 -9.29
N ASN A 164 -2.63 4.52 -8.06
CA ASN A 164 -2.04 5.13 -6.88
C ASN A 164 -1.64 4.06 -5.84
N ASN A 165 -1.10 4.54 -4.72
CA ASN A 165 -0.61 3.68 -3.65
C ASN A 165 -1.68 2.79 -3.00
N TYR A 166 -2.96 3.04 -3.21
CA TYR A 166 -4.08 2.42 -2.51
C TYR A 166 -5.02 1.67 -3.43
N LEU A 167 -5.19 2.13 -4.67
CA LEU A 167 -6.14 1.59 -5.63
C LEU A 167 -5.56 1.64 -7.04
N SER A 168 -5.81 0.58 -7.82
CA SER A 168 -5.57 0.55 -9.26
C SER A 168 -6.87 0.21 -9.97
N VAL A 169 -7.23 1.02 -10.96
CA VAL A 169 -8.40 0.85 -11.84
C VAL A 169 -7.90 0.99 -13.26
N GLN A 170 -8.05 -0.08 -14.03
CA GLN A 170 -7.69 -0.14 -15.44
C GLN A 170 -8.94 -0.41 -16.25
N VAL A 171 -9.04 0.28 -17.38
CA VAL A 171 -10.18 0.16 -18.29
C VAL A 171 -9.67 -0.19 -19.68
N THR A 172 -10.45 -0.96 -20.42
CA THR A 172 -10.19 -1.26 -21.83
C THR A 172 -11.27 -0.64 -22.69
N ASN A 173 -10.86 0.13 -23.68
CA ASN A 173 -11.76 0.76 -24.62
C ASN A 173 -11.61 0.15 -26.02
N VAL A 174 -12.72 0.04 -26.74
CA VAL A 174 -12.75 -0.41 -28.13
C VAL A 174 -13.48 0.61 -28.99
N PRO A 175 -13.16 0.73 -30.29
CA PRO A 175 -13.93 1.57 -31.21
C PRO A 175 -15.40 1.16 -31.19
N VAL A 176 -16.32 2.13 -31.15
CA VAL A 176 -17.77 1.86 -31.16
C VAL A 176 -18.18 1.17 -32.45
N VAL A 177 -17.56 1.58 -33.56
CA VAL A 177 -17.61 0.89 -34.87
C VAL A 177 -16.21 0.93 -35.49
N GLN A 178 -15.94 -0.02 -36.39
CA GLN A 178 -14.65 -0.13 -37.05
C GLN A 178 -14.32 1.17 -37.82
N GLY A 179 -13.15 1.75 -37.56
CA GLY A 179 -12.70 3.01 -38.17
C GLY A 179 -13.20 4.29 -37.48
N SER A 180 -14.03 4.19 -36.43
CA SER A 180 -14.50 5.36 -35.68
C SER A 180 -13.40 6.01 -34.84
N SER A 181 -13.51 7.32 -34.63
CA SER A 181 -12.76 8.03 -33.59
C SER A 181 -13.37 7.87 -32.20
N ALA A 182 -14.65 7.48 -32.10
CA ALA A 182 -15.33 7.23 -30.84
C ALA A 182 -15.01 5.83 -30.32
N THR A 183 -14.65 5.73 -29.04
CA THR A 183 -14.31 4.49 -28.35
C THR A 183 -15.15 4.36 -27.08
N ALA A 184 -15.55 3.15 -26.69
CA ALA A 184 -16.31 2.89 -25.47
C ALA A 184 -15.64 1.82 -24.61
N THR A 185 -15.83 1.90 -23.29
CA THR A 185 -15.27 0.93 -22.33
C THR A 185 -15.98 -0.41 -22.40
N ASN A 186 -15.23 -1.50 -22.59
CA ASN A 186 -15.75 -2.87 -22.60
C ASN A 186 -15.27 -3.72 -21.42
N LYS A 187 -14.27 -3.25 -20.66
CA LYS A 187 -13.71 -3.95 -19.50
C LYS A 187 -13.16 -2.95 -18.49
#